data_AF-A0A0M3JQ79-F1
#
_entry.id   AF-A0A0M3JQ79-F1
#
_cell.length_a   1.000
_cell.length_b   1.000
_cell.length_c   1.000
_cell.angle_alpha   90.00
_cell.angle_beta   90.00
_cell.angle_gamma   90.00
#
_symmetry.space_group_name_H-M   'P 1'
#
loop_
_entity.id
_entity.type
_entity.pdbx_description
1 polymer ?
#
loop_
_entity_poly.entity_id
_entity_poly.type
_entity_poly.pdbx_seq_one_letter_code
_entity_poly.pdbx_strand_id
1 'polypeptide(L)' 'MTELLLDPAIRTWVFLPVILITFLVGVLRHYVALMFTSKKKLELQQVQDR' A
#
# COMPACT_ATOMS: atom_id res chain seq x y z
N MET A 1 21.47 -15.08 -30.30
CA MET A 1 20.65 -14.55 -29.19
C MET A 1 20.97 -13.08 -29.09
N THR A 2 20.07 -12.18 -29.49
CA THR A 2 20.29 -10.75 -29.34
C THR A 2 20.11 -10.40 -27.87
N GLU A 3 21.22 -10.23 -27.16
CA GLU A 3 21.21 -9.74 -25.79
C GLU A 3 20.71 -8.29 -25.82
N LEU A 4 19.45 -8.10 -25.46
CA LEU A 4 18.85 -6.78 -25.36
C LEU A 4 19.54 -6.06 -24.19
N LEU A 5 20.58 -5.28 -24.50
CA LEU A 5 21.24 -4.41 -23.53
C LEU A 5 20.27 -3.28 -23.16
N LEU A 6 19.55 -3.48 -22.05
CA LEU A 6 18.69 -2.47 -21.49
C LEU A 6 19.56 -1.38 -20.86
N ASP A 7 19.36 -0.15 -21.33
CA ASP A 7 20.14 0.99 -20.86
C ASP A 7 20.08 1.13 -19.33
N PRO A 8 21.22 1.12 -18.63
CA PRO A 8 21.26 1.12 -17.17
C PRO A 8 20.70 2.41 -16.55
N ALA A 9 20.69 3.53 -17.29
CA ALA A 9 20.07 4.76 -16.82
C ALA A 9 18.54 4.60 -16.74
N ILE A 10 17.91 3.99 -17.74
CA ILE A 10 16.45 3.73 -17.75
C ILE A 10 16.05 2.83 -16.59
N ARG A 11 16.84 1.79 -16.29
CA ARG A 11 16.56 0.89 -15.17
C ARG A 11 16.47 1.66 -13.85
N THR A 12 17.47 2.47 -13.54
CA THR A 12 17.52 3.15 -12.24
C THR A 12 16.48 4.25 -12.15
N TRP A 13 16.34 5.06 -13.20
CA TRP A 13 15.44 6.20 -13.21
C TRP A 13 13.97 5.84 -13.35
N VAL A 14 13.62 4.64 -13.82
CA VAL A 14 12.21 4.22 -13.92
C VAL A 14 11.83 3.24 -12.82
N PHE A 15 12.68 2.26 -12.49
CA PHE A 15 12.32 1.27 -11.46
C PHE A 15 12.23 1.90 -10.08
N LEU A 16 13.18 2.78 -9.71
CA LEU A 16 13.19 3.40 -8.39
C LEU A 16 11.93 4.23 -8.12
N PRO A 17 11.50 5.14 -9.01
CA PRO A 17 10.24 5.86 -8.79
C PRO A 17 9.00 4.97 -8.91
N VAL A 18 8.99 3.95 -9.78
CA VAL A 18 7.83 3.03 -9.86
C VAL A 18 7.66 2.25 -8.56
N ILE A 19 8.75 1.74 -7.98
CA ILE A 19 8.72 1.04 -6.69
C ILE A 19 8.27 2.01 -5.58
N LEU A 20 8.77 3.23 -5.60
CA LEU A 20 8.40 4.26 -4.62
C LEU A 20 6.89 4.59 -4.70
N ILE A 21 6.36 4.82 -5.90
CA ILE A 21 4.93 5.14 -6.11
C ILE A 21 4.05 3.96 -5.69
N THR A 22 4.38 2.73 -6.12
CA THR A 22 3.59 1.55 -5.77
C THR A 22 3.60 1.28 -4.26
N PHE A 23 4.72 1.50 -3.60
CA PHE A 23 4.83 1.45 -2.14
C PHE A 23 3.97 2.53 -1.46
N LEU A 24 4.11 3.80 -1.87
CA LEU A 24 3.31 4.91 -1.35
C LEU A 24 1.81 4.67 -1.52
N VAL A 25 1.37 4.20 -2.68
CA VAL A 25 -0.04 3.85 -2.95
C VAL A 25 -0.50 2.71 -2.05
N GLY A 26 0.33 1.69 -1.83
CA GLY A 26 0.03 0.59 -0.91
C GLY A 26 -0.17 1.05 0.53
N VAL A 27 0.73 1.92 1.02
CA VAL A 27 0.63 2.54 2.33
C VAL A 27 -0.63 3.40 2.44
N LEU A 28 -0.89 4.25 1.44
CA LEU A 28 -2.08 5.09 1.39
C LEU A 28 -3.36 4.25 1.43
N ARG A 29 -3.44 3.19 0.61
CA ARG A 29 -4.58 2.25 0.61
C ARG A 29 -4.78 1.62 1.98
N HIS A 30 -3.72 1.22 2.66
CA HIS A 30 -3.81 0.65 4.00
C HIS A 30 -4.41 1.64 5.00
N TYR A 31 -3.93 2.88 5.02
CA TYR A 31 -4.46 3.91 5.93
C TYR A 31 -5.89 4.32 5.59
N VAL A 32 -6.22 4.46 4.30
CA VAL A 32 -7.59 4.68 3.85
C VAL A 32 -8.48 3.52 4.29
N ALA A 33 -8.07 2.28 4.08
CA ALA A 33 -8.83 1.10 4.52
C ALA A 33 -8.97 1.05 6.05
N LEU A 34 -7.99 1.52 6.81
CA LEU A 34 -8.06 1.62 8.27
C LEU A 34 -9.02 2.73 8.74
N MET A 35 -9.12 3.84 8.00
CA MET A 35 -10.08 4.90 8.30
C MET A 35 -11.51 4.50 7.92
N PHE A 36 -11.68 3.84 6.77
CA PHE A 36 -12.97 3.34 6.28
C PHE A 36 -13.42 2.07 7.00
N THR A 37 -12.49 1.30 7.54
CA THR A 37 -12.73 0.41 8.68
C THR A 37 -13.08 1.33 9.84
N SER A 38 -14.35 1.79 9.85
CA SER A 38 -14.97 2.25 11.07
C SER A 38 -14.60 1.21 12.10
N LYS A 39 -13.85 1.62 13.13
CA LYS A 39 -13.84 0.90 14.38
C LYS A 39 -15.32 0.80 14.70
N LYS A 40 -15.97 -0.32 14.34
CA LYS A 40 -17.23 -0.70 14.94
C LYS A 40 -16.86 -0.56 16.40
N LYS A 41 -17.40 0.49 17.00
CA LYS A 41 -17.41 0.71 18.42
C LYS A 41 -18.26 -0.47 18.86
N LEU A 42 -17.63 -1.65 18.92
CA LEU A 42 -18.18 -2.89 19.43
C LEU A 42 -18.37 -2.57 20.89
N GLU A 43 -19.50 -1.92 21.14
CA GLU A 43 -20.46 -2.43 22.07
C GLU A 43 -19.86 -2.82 23.40
N LEU A 44 -19.11 -1.90 24.01
CA LEU A 44 -18.95 -1.89 25.45
C LEU A 44 -20.32 -1.81 26.16
N GLN A 45 -21.41 -1.54 25.43
CA GLN A 45 -22.79 -1.61 25.91
C GLN A 45 -23.50 -2.96 25.63
N GLN A 46 -22.97 -3.87 24.80
CA GLN A 46 -23.53 -5.24 24.66
C GLN A 46 -22.75 -6.31 25.42
N VAL A 47 -21.63 -5.97 26.04
CA VAL A 47 -21.01 -6.81 27.08
C VAL A 47 -21.54 -6.41 28.47
N GLN A 48 -22.83 -6.10 28.57
CA GLN A 48 -23.53 -6.11 29.86
C GLN A 48 -24.30 -7.42 29.93
N ASP A 49 -23.56 -8.47 30.28
CA ASP A 49 -24.12 -9.76 30.68
C ASP A 49 -25.03 -9.49 31.89
N ARG A 50 -26.32 -9.80 31.73
CA ARG A 50 -27.36 -9.65 32.75
C ARG A 50 -27.59 -10.98 33.44
#